data_AF-A0AAJ2NTG4-F1
#
_entry.id   AF-A0AAJ2NTG4-F1
#
_cell.length_a   1.000
_cell.length_b   1.000
_cell.length_c   1.000
_cell.angle_alpha   90.00
_cell.angle_beta   90.00
_cell.angle_gamma   90.00
#
_symmetry.space_group_name_H-M   'P 1'
#
loop_
_entity.id
_entity.type
_entity.pdbx_description
1 polymer ?
#
loop_
_entity_poly.entity_id
_entity_poly.type
_entity_poly.pdbx_seq_one_letter_code
_entity_poly.pdbx_strand_id
1 'polypeptide(L)'
;YSQPATPFIADFVGTSNILQGKVISSKAKQSIVQINGKQIKSTYHTDKKEVNVIIRPENITILSDDTLPSELDVNIFVGEIK
;
A
#
# COMPACT_ATOMS: atom_id res chain seq x y z
N TYR A 1 -7.88 -23.09 11.25
CA TYR A 1 -7.93 -23.80 12.55
C TYR A 1 -7.09 -22.93 13.48
N SER A 2 -7.62 -22.13 14.40
CA SER A 2 -8.83 -22.25 15.22
C SER A 2 -9.36 -20.85 15.56
N GLN A 3 -10.67 -20.76 15.83
CA GLN A 3 -11.43 -19.53 16.13
C GLN A 3 -10.73 -18.61 17.14
N PRO A 4 -10.45 -17.34 16.81
CA PRO A 4 -10.03 -16.36 17.81
C PRO A 4 -11.25 -15.87 18.59
N ALA A 5 -11.13 -15.90 19.92
CA ALA A 5 -12.22 -15.67 20.87
C ALA A 5 -12.47 -14.19 21.24
N THR A 6 -11.78 -13.23 20.61
CA THR A 6 -11.99 -11.79 20.88
C THR A 6 -11.66 -10.93 19.66
N PRO A 7 -12.32 -9.75 19.48
CA PRO A 7 -12.07 -8.83 18.36
C PRO A 7 -10.61 -8.38 18.23
N PHE A 8 -9.83 -8.42 19.33
CA PHE A 8 -8.46 -7.94 19.40
C PHE A 8 -7.46 -8.74 18.56
N ILE A 9 -7.74 -10.00 18.22
CA ILE A 9 -6.88 -10.83 17.35
C ILE A 9 -7.28 -10.66 15.86
N ALA A 10 -8.53 -10.27 15.59
CA ALA A 10 -9.02 -10.06 14.22
C ALA A 10 -8.36 -8.86 13.55
N ASP A 11 -8.03 -7.81 14.30
CA ASP A 11 -7.39 -6.60 13.77
C ASP A 11 -5.94 -6.82 13.31
N PHE A 12 -5.25 -7.84 13.85
CA PHE A 12 -3.87 -8.15 13.44
C PHE A 12 -3.78 -8.93 12.11
N VAL A 13 -4.91 -9.50 11.65
CA VAL A 13 -4.98 -10.33 10.44
C VAL A 13 -5.92 -9.74 9.37
N GLY A 14 -6.82 -8.81 9.73
CA GLY A 14 -8.05 -8.57 8.97
C GLY A 14 -8.22 -7.22 8.25
N THR A 15 -7.39 -6.20 8.45
CA THR A 15 -7.70 -4.85 7.92
C THR A 15 -6.74 -4.37 6.83
N SER A 16 -5.67 -5.11 6.53
CA SER A 16 -4.71 -4.71 5.51
C SER A 16 -5.29 -4.88 4.10
N ASN A 17 -5.15 -3.86 3.27
CA ASN A 17 -5.40 -3.96 1.84
C ASN A 17 -4.29 -4.80 1.20
N ILE A 18 -4.66 -5.92 0.58
CA ILE A 18 -3.73 -6.78 -0.17
C ILE A 18 -4.05 -6.63 -1.66
N LEU A 19 -3.11 -6.06 -2.40
CA LEU A 19 -3.26 -5.72 -3.81
C LEU A 19 -2.24 -6.51 -4.64
N GLN A 20 -2.69 -7.21 -5.68
CA GLN A 20 -1.80 -7.87 -6.62
C GLN A 20 -1.16 -6.82 -7.54
N GLY A 21 0.16 -6.90 -7.72
CA GLY A 21 0.91 -5.95 -8.51
C GLY A 21 2.05 -6.59 -9.29
N LYS A 22 2.50 -5.87 -10.31
CA LYS A 22 3.64 -6.26 -11.14
C LYS A 22 4.78 -5.28 -10.95
N VAL A 23 5.97 -5.76 -10.62
CA VAL A 23 7.17 -4.93 -10.52
C VAL A 23 7.59 -4.48 -11.92
N ILE A 24 7.62 -3.18 -12.15
CA ILE A 24 7.99 -2.57 -13.45
C ILE A 24 9.39 -1.95 -13.43
N SER A 25 9.94 -1.66 -12.24
CA SER A 25 11.31 -1.20 -12.07
C SER A 25 11.80 -1.60 -10.69
N SER A 26 13.04 -2.07 -10.59
CA SER A 26 13.71 -2.38 -9.33
C SER A 26 15.12 -1.79 -9.39
N LYS A 27 15.44 -0.91 -8.44
CA LYS A 27 16.74 -0.21 -8.36
C LYS A 27 17.24 -0.23 -6.92
N ALA A 28 18.35 -0.92 -6.68
CA ALA A 28 19.10 -0.96 -5.42
C ALA A 28 18.26 -1.21 -4.14
N LYS A 29 17.58 -0.17 -3.62
CA LYS A 29 16.76 -0.20 -2.41
C LYS A 29 15.32 0.25 -2.65
N GLN A 30 14.86 0.27 -3.90
CA GLN A 30 13.52 0.72 -4.26
C GLN A 30 12.94 -0.15 -5.35
N SER A 31 11.63 -0.36 -5.28
CA SER A 31 10.85 -1.02 -6.32
C SER A 31 9.66 -0.15 -6.68
N ILE A 32 9.30 -0.15 -7.97
CA ILE A 32 8.08 0.46 -8.47
C ILE A 32 7.17 -0.68 -8.93
N VAL A 33 5.98 -0.72 -8.34
CA VAL A 33 4.97 -1.75 -8.57
C VAL A 33 3.78 -1.12 -9.28
N GLN A 34 3.33 -1.71 -10.38
CA GLN A 34 2.11 -1.34 -11.06
C GLN A 34 0.92 -2.13 -10.50
N ILE A 35 -0.13 -1.41 -10.10
CA ILE A 35 -1.38 -1.95 -9.57
C ILE A 35 -2.53 -1.19 -10.21
N ASN A 36 -3.43 -1.87 -10.93
CA ASN A 36 -4.61 -1.27 -11.56
C ASN A 36 -4.31 0.03 -12.34
N GLY A 37 -3.20 0.07 -13.08
CA GLY A 37 -2.78 1.24 -13.86
C GLY A 37 -2.12 2.38 -13.06
N LYS A 38 -2.04 2.27 -11.73
CA LYS A 38 -1.32 3.19 -10.85
C LYS A 38 0.06 2.62 -10.51
N GLN A 39 1.03 3.50 -10.25
CA GLN A 39 2.38 3.11 -9.82
C GLN A 39 2.55 3.40 -8.33
N ILE A 40 3.04 2.42 -7.59
CA ILE A 40 3.37 2.52 -6.17
C ILE A 40 4.87 2.32 -6.00
N LYS A 41 5.53 3.30 -5.37
CA LYS A 41 6.93 3.25 -4.98
C LYS A 41 7.06 2.60 -3.61
N SER A 42 7.94 1.61 -3.51
CA SER A 42 8.35 0.97 -2.26
C SER A 42 9.83 1.20 -2.01
N THR A 43 10.21 1.38 -0.75
CA THR A 43 11.60 1.42 -0.26
C THR A 43 12.17 0.02 -0.02
N TYR A 44 11.43 -1.02 -0.41
CA TYR A 44 11.90 -2.39 -0.43
C TYR A 44 12.32 -2.79 -1.85
N HIS A 45 13.47 -3.44 -1.96
CA HIS A 45 13.95 -4.00 -3.23
C HIS A 45 13.47 -5.45 -3.37
N THR A 46 13.01 -5.81 -4.56
CA THR A 46 12.70 -7.19 -4.91
C THR A 46 13.01 -7.48 -6.37
N ASP A 47 13.42 -8.71 -6.66
CA ASP A 47 13.63 -9.24 -8.01
C ASP A 47 12.40 -10.00 -8.54
N LYS A 48 11.35 -10.13 -7.72
CA LYS A 48 10.10 -10.78 -8.13
C LYS A 48 9.37 -9.90 -9.15
N LYS A 49 8.82 -10.52 -10.20
CA LYS A 49 7.99 -9.82 -11.19
C LYS A 49 6.56 -9.60 -10.70
N GLU A 50 6.01 -10.57 -9.97
CA GLU A 50 4.65 -10.53 -9.41
C GLU A 50 4.73 -10.52 -7.89
N VAL A 51 4.02 -9.59 -7.27
CA VAL A 51 4.07 -9.34 -5.83
C VAL A 51 2.70 -9.00 -5.28
N ASN A 52 2.51 -9.28 -3.98
CA ASN A 52 1.40 -8.75 -3.21
C ASN A 52 1.89 -7.49 -2.49
N VAL A 53 1.21 -6.37 -2.72
CA VAL A 53 1.42 -5.12 -2.01
C VAL A 53 0.44 -5.07 -0.85
N ILE A 54 0.97 -4.84 0.34
CA ILE A 54 0.19 -4.79 1.57
C ILE A 54 0.20 -3.34 2.07
N ILE A 55 -0.98 -2.73 2.16
CA ILE A 55 -1.16 -1.38 2.69
C ILE A 55 -2.08 -1.47 3.90
N ARG A 56 -1.55 -1.13 5.07
CA ARG A 56 -2.35 -1.09 6.29
C ARG A 56 -3.14 0.22 6.38
N PRO A 57 -4.40 0.22 6.83
CA PRO A 57 -5.21 1.43 6.89
C PRO A 57 -4.57 2.57 7.69
N GLU A 58 -3.86 2.25 8.77
CA GLU A 58 -3.17 3.24 9.61
C GLU A 58 -2.01 3.95 8.88
N ASN A 59 -1.56 3.44 7.74
CA ASN A 59 -0.54 4.06 6.90
C ASN A 59 -1.14 4.91 5.76
N ILE A 60 -2.46 5.08 5.73
CA ILE A 60 -3.16 5.90 4.73
C ILE A 60 -3.56 7.21 5.40
N THR A 61 -3.06 8.33 4.86
CA THR A 61 -3.48 9.67 5.27
C THR A 61 -4.41 10.24 4.22
N ILE A 62 -5.57 10.73 4.65
CA ILE A 62 -6.51 11.46 3.80
C ILE A 62 -6.10 12.94 3.86
N LEU A 63 -5.75 13.50 2.71
CA LEU A 63 -5.46 14.93 2.56
C LEU A 63 -6.74 15.65 2.12
N SER A 64 -7.02 16.82 2.71
CA SER A 64 -8.08 17.70 2.22
C SER A 64 -7.63 18.40 0.93
N ASP A 65 -8.57 18.81 0.07
CA ASP A 65 -8.27 19.50 -1.20
C ASP A 65 -7.40 20.76 -1.04
N ASP A 66 -7.52 21.44 0.11
CA ASP A 66 -6.73 22.64 0.44
C ASP A 66 -5.28 22.32 0.89
N THR A 67 -4.95 21.04 1.06
CA THR A 67 -3.62 20.60 1.52
C THR A 67 -2.74 20.26 0.33
N LEU A 68 -1.71 21.08 0.10
CA LEU A 68 -0.67 20.77 -0.87
C LEU A 68 0.22 19.64 -0.31
N PRO A 69 0.41 18.54 -1.06
CA PRO A 69 1.36 17.51 -0.66
C PRO A 69 2.77 18.09 -0.55
N SER A 70 3.54 17.59 0.41
CA SER A 70 4.97 17.89 0.52
C SER A 70 5.73 17.24 -0.63
N GLU A 71 6.88 17.81 -0.99
CA GLU A 71 7.86 17.19 -1.91
C GLU A 71 8.36 15.81 -1.42
N LEU A 72 8.19 15.52 -0.12
CA LEU A 72 8.54 14.23 0.48
C LEU A 72 7.41 13.21 0.39
N ASP A 73 6.18 13.63 0.11
CA ASP A 73 5.04 12.74 0.02
C ASP A 73 5.12 11.94 -1.28
N VAL A 74 5.03 10.62 -1.14
CA VAL A 74 5.08 9.67 -2.24
C VAL A 74 3.81 8.85 -2.25
N ASN A 75 3.43 8.35 -3.43
CA ASN A 75 2.21 7.54 -3.64
C ASN A 75 0.91 8.30 -3.31
N ILE A 76 0.76 9.50 -3.85
CA ILE A 76 -0.45 10.32 -3.70
C ILE A 76 -1.47 9.92 -4.77
N PHE A 77 -2.70 9.65 -4.35
CA PHE A 77 -3.78 9.26 -5.25
C PHE A 77 -5.05 10.04 -4.94
N VAL A 78 -5.65 10.63 -5.97
CA VAL A 78 -6.98 11.25 -5.88
C VAL A 78 -8.06 10.17 -5.89
N GLY A 79 -9.09 10.35 -5.06
CA GLY A 79 -10.24 9.46 -4.95
C GLY A 79 -11.42 10.13 -4.24
N GLU A 80 -12.52 9.40 -4.09
CA GLU A 80 -13.74 9.85 -3.41
C GLU A 80 -14.01 8.98 -2.19
N ILE A 81 -14.54 9.57 -1.12
CA ILE A 81 -15.04 8.83 0.05
C ILE A 81 -16.48 8.40 -0.25
N LYS A 82 -16.75 7.10 -0.15
CA LYS A 82 -18.07 6.50 -0.34
C LYS A 82 -18.56 5.82 0.93
#